data_AF-K1XPE9-F1
#
_entry.id   AF-K1XPE9-F1
#
_cell.length_a   1.000
_cell.length_b   1.000
_cell.length_c   1.000
_cell.angle_alpha   90.00
_cell.angle_beta   90.00
_cell.angle_gamma   90.00
#
_symmetry.space_group_name_H-M   'P 1'
#
loop_
_entity.id
_entity.type
_entity.pdbx_description
1 polymer ?
#
loop_
_entity_poly.entity_id
_entity_poly.type
_entity_poly.pdbx_seq_one_letter_code
_entity_poly.pdbx_strand_id
1 'polypeptide(L)'
;MSNTSAFQIAQSLNLLSTNISISDNLFSFERGAELLKMDFLCNRVDKALIGAVDETFFLKADIVKHLGLNDFNAKLIDSAAWCHITKTPESPIGEIKGIYSFKSIEEARKASICISSKCSINFGVLIGEEEKIFWKKHYKTEDELNYIARLGYSDSFSGLGICKFLEESQSSILININKNNSGNYIFTIVEKY
;
A
#
# COMPACT_ATOMS: atom_id res chain seq x y z
N MET A 1 14.72 10.61 2.49
CA MET A 1 13.91 11.35 1.50
C MET A 1 13.63 12.75 2.02
N SER A 2 13.66 13.76 1.15
CA SER A 2 13.30 15.14 1.52
C SER A 2 11.78 15.33 1.42
N ASN A 3 11.19 16.24 2.20
CA ASN A 3 9.75 16.56 2.18
C ASN A 3 9.28 17.24 0.87
N THR A 4 10.08 17.17 -0.19
CA THR A 4 9.92 17.99 -1.40
C THR A 4 8.64 17.64 -2.16
N SER A 5 8.29 16.36 -2.28
CA SER A 5 7.10 15.96 -3.06
C SER A 5 5.80 16.44 -2.40
N ALA A 6 5.62 16.19 -1.10
CA ALA A 6 4.43 16.64 -0.38
C ALA A 6 4.33 18.18 -0.35
N PHE A 7 5.45 18.87 -0.17
CA PHE A 7 5.51 20.33 -0.22
C PHE A 7 5.16 20.88 -1.61
N GLN A 8 5.75 20.35 -2.68
CA GLN A 8 5.51 20.80 -4.05
C GLN A 8 4.06 20.56 -4.48
N ILE A 9 3.45 19.45 -4.07
CA ILE A 9 2.03 19.18 -4.33
C ILE A 9 1.15 20.16 -3.58
N ALA A 10 1.42 20.39 -2.30
CA ALA A 10 0.68 21.37 -1.51
C ALA A 10 0.78 22.78 -2.13
N GLN A 11 1.98 23.19 -2.53
CA GLN A 11 2.21 24.47 -3.22
C GLN A 11 1.45 24.54 -4.55
N SER A 12 1.51 23.49 -5.38
CA SER A 12 0.85 23.45 -6.69
C SER A 12 -0.68 23.52 -6.57
N LEU A 13 -1.23 22.97 -5.49
CA LEU A 13 -2.67 22.99 -5.19
C LEU A 13 -3.09 24.20 -4.32
N ASN A 14 -2.18 25.14 -4.03
CA ASN A 14 -2.38 26.27 -3.12
C ASN A 14 -2.95 25.86 -1.76
N LEU A 15 -2.49 24.72 -1.24
CA LEU A 15 -2.89 24.21 0.06
C LEU A 15 -2.01 24.82 1.16
N LEU A 16 -2.65 25.41 2.17
CA LEU A 16 -2.01 25.90 3.39
C LEU A 16 -2.03 24.85 4.52
N SER A 17 -2.50 23.65 4.23
CA SER A 17 -2.63 22.56 5.18
C SER A 17 -1.28 21.90 5.49
N THR A 18 -1.24 21.17 6.61
CA THR A 18 -0.12 20.29 6.97
C THR A 18 0.23 19.35 5.81
N ASN A 19 1.53 19.25 5.50
CA ASN A 19 2.09 18.33 4.52
C ASN A 19 3.20 17.52 5.20
N ILE A 20 3.18 16.20 5.02
CA ILE A 20 4.09 15.26 5.68
C ILE A 20 4.57 14.27 4.62
N SER A 21 5.87 13.95 4.65
CA SER A 21 6.45 12.83 3.91
C SER A 21 6.90 11.76 4.89
N ILE A 22 6.54 10.51 4.61
CA ILE A 22 6.84 9.36 5.48
C ILE A 22 7.73 8.38 4.71
N SER A 23 8.72 7.83 5.41
CA SER A 23 9.59 6.78 4.91
C SER A 23 9.71 5.72 6.00
N ASP A 24 9.18 4.52 5.74
CA ASP A 24 9.26 3.39 6.67
C ASP A 24 9.43 2.09 5.88
N ASN A 25 10.65 1.75 5.45
CA ASN A 25 11.07 0.41 5.00
C ASN A 25 9.96 -0.48 4.38
N LEU A 26 9.36 -0.03 3.28
CA LEU A 26 8.25 -0.65 2.50
C LEU A 26 6.81 -0.43 2.98
N PHE A 27 6.59 0.20 4.14
CA PHE A 27 5.28 0.47 4.75
C PHE A 27 4.90 1.97 4.75
N SER A 28 5.59 2.80 3.98
CA SER A 28 5.42 4.26 4.00
C SER A 28 3.96 4.69 3.74
N PHE A 29 3.28 4.06 2.78
CA PHE A 29 1.88 4.38 2.48
C PHE A 29 0.96 4.02 3.65
N GLU A 30 1.12 2.82 4.20
CA GLU A 30 0.32 2.31 5.29
C GLU A 30 0.47 3.15 6.56
N ARG A 31 1.70 3.53 6.92
CA ARG A 31 1.96 4.44 8.05
C ARG A 31 1.38 5.82 7.81
N GLY A 32 1.41 6.32 6.57
CA GLY A 32 0.73 7.55 6.20
C GLY A 32 -0.78 7.48 6.40
N ALA A 33 -1.40 6.37 6.01
CA ALA A 33 -2.83 6.18 6.16
C ALA A 33 -3.25 6.01 7.63
N GLU A 34 -2.44 5.32 8.46
CA GLU A 34 -2.66 5.24 9.91
C GLU A 34 -2.58 6.62 10.59
N LEU A 35 -1.59 7.44 10.23
CA LEU A 35 -1.48 8.81 10.76
C LEU A 35 -2.64 9.69 10.31
N LEU A 36 -3.00 9.62 9.03
CA LEU A 36 -4.15 10.35 8.50
C LEU A 36 -5.47 9.94 9.20
N LYS A 37 -5.65 8.66 9.49
CA LYS A 37 -6.79 8.18 10.29
C LYS A 37 -6.84 8.86 11.66
N MET A 38 -5.70 9.07 12.32
CA MET A 38 -5.67 9.79 13.59
C MET A 38 -6.04 11.25 13.43
N ASP A 39 -5.59 11.93 12.36
CA ASP A 39 -6.00 13.31 12.09
C ASP A 39 -7.51 13.43 11.83
N PHE A 40 -8.13 12.46 11.15
CA PHE A 40 -9.59 12.41 11.01
C PHE A 40 -10.30 12.16 12.35
N LEU A 41 -9.82 11.21 13.16
CA LEU A 41 -10.41 10.90 14.48
C LEU A 41 -10.31 12.07 15.45
N CYS A 42 -9.22 12.84 15.38
CA CYS A 42 -9.03 14.05 16.17
C CYS A 42 -9.70 15.30 15.57
N ASN A 43 -10.48 15.17 14.49
CA ASN A 43 -11.13 16.28 13.78
C ASN A 43 -10.16 17.40 13.36
N ARG A 44 -8.92 17.05 13.01
CA ARG A 44 -7.92 18.03 12.56
C ARG A 44 -8.08 18.37 11.08
N VAL A 45 -8.60 17.43 10.30
CA VAL A 45 -8.89 17.57 8.88
C VAL A 45 -10.19 16.85 8.54
N ASP A 46 -10.91 17.33 7.53
CA ASP A 46 -12.09 16.65 6.96
C ASP A 46 -11.80 15.96 5.64
N LYS A 47 -10.72 16.38 4.97
CA LYS A 47 -10.21 15.83 3.72
C LYS A 47 -8.70 15.87 3.67
N ALA A 48 -8.10 14.93 2.94
CA ALA A 48 -6.67 14.86 2.71
C ALA A 48 -6.36 14.24 1.36
N LEU A 49 -5.18 14.57 0.85
CA LEU A 49 -4.55 13.84 -0.26
C LEU A 49 -3.46 12.95 0.34
N ILE A 50 -3.56 11.65 0.12
CA ILE A 50 -2.53 10.68 0.51
C ILE A 50 -2.08 9.94 -0.73
N GLY A 51 -0.78 9.66 -0.81
CA GLY A 51 -0.24 8.95 -1.95
C GLY A 51 1.16 8.45 -1.68
N ALA A 52 1.71 7.84 -2.71
CA ALA A 52 3.08 7.37 -2.71
C ALA A 52 3.72 7.81 -4.04
N VAL A 53 4.97 8.25 -3.94
CA VAL A 53 5.78 8.67 -5.08
C VAL A 53 7.17 8.07 -4.92
N ASP A 54 7.70 7.53 -6.01
CA ASP A 54 9.04 6.99 -6.08
C ASP A 54 9.65 7.23 -7.46
N GLU A 55 10.94 7.50 -7.48
CA GLU A 55 11.72 7.73 -8.68
C GLU A 55 12.89 6.75 -8.69
N THR A 56 13.00 6.00 -9.77
CA THR A 56 14.00 4.96 -9.94
C THR A 56 15.34 5.55 -10.34
N PHE A 57 16.06 6.04 -9.33
CA PHE A 57 17.43 6.54 -9.49
C PHE A 57 18.50 5.43 -9.31
N PHE A 58 18.13 4.32 -8.67
CA PHE A 58 19.08 3.28 -8.26
C PHE A 58 19.31 2.22 -9.33
N LEU A 59 20.55 1.69 -9.36
CA LEU A 59 20.83 0.48 -10.13
C LEU A 59 20.06 -0.68 -9.51
N LYS A 60 19.56 -1.59 -10.36
CA LYS A 60 18.86 -2.81 -9.92
C LYS A 60 19.62 -3.60 -8.86
N ALA A 61 20.96 -3.62 -8.93
CA ALA A 61 21.83 -4.27 -7.95
C ALA A 61 21.71 -3.68 -6.54
N ASP A 62 21.51 -2.35 -6.42
CA ASP A 62 21.38 -1.68 -5.13
C ASP A 62 20.05 -2.04 -4.46
N ILE A 63 18.97 -2.15 -5.25
CA ILE A 63 17.67 -2.60 -4.77
C ILE A 63 17.73 -4.05 -4.31
N VAL A 64 18.32 -4.94 -5.11
CA VAL A 64 18.52 -6.36 -4.75
C VAL A 64 19.27 -6.46 -3.41
N LYS A 65 20.35 -5.69 -3.25
CA LYS A 65 21.13 -5.65 -2.01
C LYS A 65 20.32 -5.08 -0.83
N HIS A 66 19.59 -3.99 -1.05
CA HIS A 66 18.79 -3.32 -0.01
C HIS A 66 17.64 -4.20 0.49
N LEU A 67 16.97 -4.89 -0.43
CA LEU A 67 15.87 -5.81 -0.14
C LEU A 67 16.34 -7.19 0.31
N GLY A 68 17.65 -7.46 0.30
CA GLY A 68 18.20 -8.77 0.66
C GLY A 68 17.73 -9.91 -0.26
N LEU A 69 17.42 -9.60 -1.53
CA LEU A 69 16.96 -10.57 -2.51
C LEU A 69 18.17 -11.24 -3.20
N ASN A 70 18.03 -12.51 -3.59
CA ASN A 70 19.05 -13.21 -4.36
C ASN A 70 18.89 -13.00 -5.87
N ASP A 71 17.65 -12.83 -6.32
CA ASP A 71 17.29 -12.46 -7.67
C ASP A 71 16.04 -11.58 -7.61
N PHE A 72 15.95 -10.62 -8.51
CA PHE A 72 14.83 -9.70 -8.61
C PHE A 72 14.51 -9.49 -10.08
N ASN A 73 13.41 -10.05 -10.58
CA ASN A 73 13.11 -10.01 -12.02
C ASN A 73 12.05 -8.97 -12.42
N ALA A 74 11.69 -8.05 -11.54
CA ALA A 74 10.81 -6.95 -11.90
C ALA A 74 11.57 -5.81 -12.60
N LYS A 75 10.90 -5.17 -13.56
CA LYS A 75 11.33 -3.89 -14.12
C LYS A 75 11.20 -2.81 -13.04
N LEU A 76 12.17 -1.90 -12.96
CA LEU A 76 12.06 -0.70 -12.13
C LEU A 76 11.27 0.37 -12.87
N ILE A 77 10.33 1.01 -12.17
CA ILE A 77 9.54 2.11 -12.72
C ILE A 77 9.50 3.30 -11.77
N ASP A 78 9.42 4.50 -12.34
CA ASP A 78 8.94 5.66 -11.61
C ASP A 78 7.43 5.50 -11.38
N SER A 79 6.96 5.87 -10.20
CA SER A 79 5.55 5.81 -9.89
C SER A 79 5.08 6.97 -9.03
N ALA A 80 3.85 7.40 -9.28
CA ALA A 80 3.14 8.36 -8.44
C ALA A 80 1.67 7.99 -8.44
N ALA A 81 1.07 7.89 -7.26
CA ALA A 81 -0.34 7.59 -7.13
C ALA A 81 -0.92 8.31 -5.90
N TRP A 82 -2.14 8.83 -6.04
CA TRP A 82 -2.77 9.67 -5.02
C TRP A 82 -4.24 9.32 -4.87
N CYS A 83 -4.70 9.21 -3.63
CA CYS A 83 -6.10 9.10 -3.24
C CYS A 83 -6.54 10.39 -2.53
N HIS A 84 -7.66 10.95 -2.97
CA HIS A 84 -8.38 11.93 -2.18
C HIS A 84 -9.26 11.20 -1.16
N ILE A 85 -8.98 11.39 0.12
CA ILE A 85 -9.72 10.76 1.22
C ILE A 85 -10.51 11.83 1.98
N THR A 86 -11.76 11.54 2.29
CA THR A 86 -12.67 12.44 3.02
C THR A 86 -13.39 11.67 4.12
N LYS A 87 -13.72 12.36 5.21
CA LYS A 87 -14.50 11.83 6.32
C LYS A 87 -15.98 11.63 5.94
N THR A 88 -16.51 12.44 5.03
CA THR A 88 -17.91 12.41 4.57
C THR A 88 -17.94 12.45 3.04
N PRO A 89 -17.89 11.29 2.37
CA PRO A 89 -17.83 11.23 0.91
C PRO A 89 -19.21 11.42 0.27
N GLU A 90 -19.30 12.27 -0.75
CA GLU A 90 -20.52 12.44 -1.56
C GLU A 90 -20.68 11.33 -2.62
N SER A 91 -19.57 10.81 -3.16
CA SER A 91 -19.56 9.72 -4.15
C SER A 91 -18.24 8.94 -4.05
N PRO A 92 -18.05 8.14 -2.98
CA PRO A 92 -16.83 7.37 -2.79
C PRO A 92 -16.71 6.26 -3.84
N ILE A 93 -15.49 6.03 -4.34
CA ILE A 93 -15.17 4.85 -5.16
C ILE A 93 -14.70 3.65 -4.32
N GLY A 94 -14.50 3.85 -3.02
CA GLY A 94 -14.07 2.82 -2.07
C GLY A 94 -13.62 3.38 -0.73
N GLU A 95 -13.14 2.49 0.13
CA GLU A 95 -12.74 2.77 1.51
C GLU A 95 -11.55 1.90 1.93
N ILE A 96 -10.60 2.48 2.68
CA ILE A 96 -9.58 1.71 3.40
C ILE A 96 -10.20 1.21 4.71
N LYS A 97 -10.66 -0.04 4.74
CA LYS A 97 -11.35 -0.65 5.90
C LYS A 97 -10.44 -0.79 7.10
N GLY A 98 -9.16 -1.06 6.86
CA GLY A 98 -8.22 -1.27 7.94
C GLY A 98 -6.79 -1.49 7.46
N ILE A 99 -5.87 -1.14 8.36
CA ILE A 99 -4.44 -1.41 8.25
C ILE A 99 -4.06 -2.13 9.53
N TYR A 100 -3.45 -3.30 9.39
CA TYR A 100 -3.13 -4.18 10.50
C TYR A 100 -1.66 -4.57 10.43
N SER A 101 -0.92 -4.23 11.48
CA SER A 101 0.50 -4.54 11.60
C SER A 101 0.73 -5.76 12.49
N PHE A 102 1.64 -6.63 12.08
CA PHE A 102 2.00 -7.84 12.81
C PHE A 102 3.52 -7.97 12.89
N LYS A 103 4.05 -8.44 14.03
CA LYS A 103 5.49 -8.61 14.23
C LYS A 103 6.03 -9.89 13.59
N SER A 104 5.16 -10.84 13.26
CA SER A 104 5.56 -12.09 12.63
C SER A 104 4.42 -12.72 11.83
N ILE A 105 4.76 -13.75 11.06
CA ILE A 105 3.78 -14.51 10.28
C ILE A 105 2.80 -15.26 11.19
N GLU A 106 3.25 -15.75 12.34
CA GLU A 106 2.41 -16.44 13.32
C GLU A 106 1.35 -15.51 13.90
N GLU A 107 1.70 -14.25 14.16
CA GLU A 107 0.77 -13.24 14.64
C GLU A 107 -0.24 -12.89 13.54
N ALA A 108 0.22 -12.65 12.31
CA ALA A 108 -0.64 -12.41 11.16
C ALA A 108 -1.64 -13.56 10.92
N ARG A 109 -1.18 -14.81 11.05
CA ARG A 109 -2.02 -16.01 10.88
C ARG A 109 -3.11 -16.14 11.95
N LYS A 110 -2.83 -15.70 13.17
CA LYS A 110 -3.81 -15.75 14.27
C LYS A 110 -4.90 -14.70 14.12
N ALA A 111 -4.56 -13.52 13.59
CA ALA A 111 -5.47 -12.39 13.51
C ALA A 111 -6.74 -12.65 12.69
N SER A 112 -6.73 -13.63 11.77
CA SER A 112 -7.89 -14.14 11.02
C SER A 112 -8.81 -13.00 10.57
N ILE A 113 -8.29 -12.11 9.72
CA ILE A 113 -9.08 -10.98 9.21
C ILE A 113 -10.23 -11.56 8.38
N CYS A 114 -11.42 -11.64 8.97
CA CYS A 114 -12.59 -12.19 8.32
C CYS A 114 -13.06 -11.27 7.20
N ILE A 115 -13.20 -11.83 6.00
CA ILE A 115 -13.68 -11.12 4.82
C ILE A 115 -14.93 -11.85 4.34
N SER A 116 -16.04 -11.12 4.25
CA SER A 116 -17.36 -11.66 3.94
C SER A 116 -17.63 -11.84 2.45
N SER A 117 -16.78 -11.30 1.58
CA SER A 117 -17.00 -11.22 0.13
C SER A 117 -15.82 -11.79 -0.65
N LYS A 118 -16.04 -12.05 -1.95
CA LYS A 118 -14.94 -12.41 -2.86
C LYS A 118 -13.91 -11.29 -2.86
N CYS A 119 -12.64 -11.64 -2.64
CA CYS A 119 -11.54 -10.70 -2.58
C CYS A 119 -10.46 -11.04 -3.61
N SER A 120 -9.74 -10.02 -4.03
CA SER A 120 -8.42 -10.17 -4.63
C SER A 120 -7.34 -10.03 -3.57
N ILE A 121 -6.18 -10.60 -3.84
CA ILE A 121 -4.99 -10.45 -3.02
C ILE A 121 -3.85 -9.82 -3.82
N ASN A 122 -3.10 -8.91 -3.21
CA ASN A 122 -1.84 -8.41 -3.72
C ASN A 122 -0.73 -8.69 -2.71
N PHE A 123 0.47 -8.97 -3.21
CA PHE A 123 1.63 -9.29 -2.39
C PHE A 123 2.76 -8.30 -2.62
N GLY A 124 3.37 -7.83 -1.54
CA GLY A 124 4.62 -7.09 -1.57
C GLY A 124 5.79 -7.95 -2.02
N VAL A 125 6.86 -7.28 -2.44
CA VAL A 125 8.03 -7.90 -3.08
C VAL A 125 8.73 -8.96 -2.21
N LEU A 126 8.70 -8.81 -0.89
CA LEU A 126 9.38 -9.72 0.03
C LEU A 126 8.55 -10.95 0.43
N ILE A 127 7.29 -11.05 0.00
CA ILE A 127 6.44 -12.20 0.31
C ILE A 127 6.88 -13.39 -0.56
N GLY A 128 7.33 -14.47 0.06
CA GLY A 128 7.79 -15.67 -0.64
C GLY A 128 6.64 -16.54 -1.19
N GLU A 129 6.93 -17.41 -2.15
CA GLU A 129 5.92 -18.24 -2.83
C GLU A 129 5.13 -19.14 -1.87
N GLU A 130 5.78 -19.76 -0.89
CA GLU A 130 5.08 -20.58 0.13
C GLU A 130 4.07 -19.75 0.95
N GLU A 131 4.42 -18.50 1.25
CA GLU A 131 3.53 -17.57 1.96
C GLU A 131 2.37 -17.15 1.06
N LYS A 132 2.62 -16.85 -0.22
CA LYS A 132 1.56 -16.54 -1.19
C LYS A 132 0.56 -17.68 -1.29
N ILE A 133 1.04 -18.91 -1.45
CA ILE A 133 0.20 -20.12 -1.50
C ILE A 133 -0.63 -20.24 -0.23
N PHE A 134 -0.01 -20.04 0.93
CA PHE A 134 -0.71 -20.06 2.21
C PHE A 134 -1.84 -19.02 2.27
N TRP A 135 -1.57 -17.76 1.93
CA TRP A 135 -2.56 -16.68 2.04
C TRP A 135 -3.70 -16.82 1.04
N LYS A 136 -3.41 -17.22 -0.21
CA LYS A 136 -4.45 -17.55 -1.21
C LYS A 136 -5.40 -18.63 -0.70
N LYS A 137 -4.85 -19.71 -0.14
CA LYS A 137 -5.64 -20.78 0.47
C LYS A 137 -6.43 -20.30 1.69
N HIS A 138 -5.84 -19.48 2.55
CA HIS A 138 -6.49 -18.94 3.75
C HIS A 138 -7.71 -18.09 3.39
N TYR A 139 -7.56 -17.18 2.41
CA TYR A 139 -8.63 -16.30 1.94
C TYR A 139 -9.52 -16.93 0.86
N LYS A 140 -9.25 -18.19 0.48
CA LYS A 140 -9.98 -18.95 -0.53
C LYS A 140 -10.14 -18.17 -1.86
N THR A 141 -9.06 -17.51 -2.28
CA THR A 141 -9.03 -16.73 -3.51
C THR A 141 -7.85 -17.14 -4.39
N GLU A 142 -8.12 -17.27 -5.68
CA GLU A 142 -7.11 -17.42 -6.73
C GLU A 142 -6.86 -16.10 -7.48
N ASP A 143 -7.62 -15.05 -7.15
CA ASP A 143 -7.54 -13.75 -7.80
C ASP A 143 -6.38 -12.93 -7.23
N GLU A 144 -5.20 -13.06 -7.86
CA GLU A 144 -4.00 -12.29 -7.52
C GLU A 144 -3.86 -11.07 -8.43
N LEU A 145 -3.85 -9.88 -7.83
CA LEU A 145 -3.53 -8.62 -8.51
C LEU A 145 -2.03 -8.36 -8.43
N ASN A 146 -1.25 -9.03 -9.27
CA ASN A 146 0.21 -8.90 -9.25
C ASN A 146 0.68 -7.60 -9.96
N TYR A 147 0.60 -6.47 -9.25
CA TYR A 147 0.99 -5.17 -9.79
C TYR A 147 2.48 -5.07 -10.12
N ILE A 148 3.33 -5.72 -9.34
CA ILE A 148 4.79 -5.70 -9.56
C ILE A 148 5.13 -6.35 -10.91
N ALA A 149 4.53 -7.50 -11.22
CA ALA A 149 4.72 -8.15 -12.52
C ALA A 149 4.09 -7.35 -13.67
N ARG A 150 2.94 -6.72 -13.44
CA ARG A 150 2.18 -6.00 -14.47
C ARG A 150 2.77 -4.64 -14.83
N LEU A 151 3.18 -3.87 -13.82
CA LEU A 151 3.60 -2.46 -13.97
C LEU A 151 5.10 -2.29 -13.79
N GLY A 152 5.72 -3.13 -12.97
CA GLY A 152 7.07 -2.95 -12.45
C GLY A 152 7.07 -2.62 -10.97
N TYR A 153 8.26 -2.60 -10.38
CA TYR A 153 8.50 -2.29 -8.99
C TYR A 153 8.89 -0.83 -8.80
N SER A 154 8.35 -0.29 -7.71
CA SER A 154 8.75 0.96 -7.06
C SER A 154 8.51 0.79 -5.56
N ASP A 155 9.20 1.53 -4.71
CA ASP A 155 8.97 1.51 -3.26
C ASP A 155 7.58 2.05 -2.88
N SER A 156 6.91 2.71 -3.83
CA SER A 156 5.53 3.22 -3.73
C SER A 156 4.45 2.23 -4.15
N PHE A 157 4.79 0.95 -4.34
CA PHE A 157 3.88 -0.04 -4.94
C PHE A 157 2.57 -0.24 -4.17
N SER A 158 2.54 -0.13 -2.83
CA SER A 158 1.30 -0.27 -2.06
C SER A 158 0.29 0.81 -2.44
N GLY A 159 0.73 2.08 -2.46
CA GLY A 159 -0.13 3.20 -2.85
C GLY A 159 -0.59 3.10 -4.30
N LEU A 160 0.33 2.76 -5.22
CA LEU A 160 0.01 2.54 -6.63
C LEU A 160 -0.99 1.38 -6.82
N GLY A 161 -0.74 0.24 -6.17
CA GLY A 161 -1.58 -0.95 -6.26
C GLY A 161 -3.00 -0.70 -5.75
N ILE A 162 -3.13 0.01 -4.63
CA ILE A 162 -4.44 0.40 -4.07
C ILE A 162 -5.19 1.34 -5.02
N CYS A 163 -4.53 2.37 -5.56
CA CYS A 163 -5.16 3.24 -6.55
C CYS A 163 -5.62 2.46 -7.78
N LYS A 164 -4.76 1.59 -8.30
CA LYS A 164 -5.07 0.75 -9.47
C LYS A 164 -6.20 -0.25 -9.21
N PHE A 165 -6.29 -0.78 -8.00
CA PHE A 165 -7.42 -1.62 -7.59
C PHE A 165 -8.75 -0.84 -7.66
N LEU A 166 -8.78 0.34 -7.05
CA LEU A 166 -9.98 1.20 -7.03
C LEU A 166 -10.39 1.60 -8.45
N GLU A 167 -9.44 1.91 -9.33
CA GLU A 167 -9.70 2.27 -10.73
C GLU A 167 -10.19 1.09 -11.58
N GLU A 168 -9.46 -0.02 -11.58
CA GLU A 168 -9.53 -1.02 -12.66
C GLU A 168 -10.12 -2.37 -12.23
N SER A 169 -10.10 -2.70 -10.94
CA SER A 169 -10.46 -4.06 -10.50
C SER A 169 -11.97 -4.31 -10.59
N GLN A 170 -12.33 -5.55 -10.90
CA GLN A 170 -13.70 -6.06 -10.83
C GLN A 170 -14.06 -6.64 -9.46
N SER A 171 -13.05 -6.90 -8.62
CA SER A 171 -13.27 -7.41 -7.27
C SER A 171 -13.61 -6.26 -6.31
N SER A 172 -14.50 -6.54 -5.36
CA SER A 172 -14.96 -5.53 -4.40
C SER A 172 -14.05 -5.39 -3.19
N ILE A 173 -13.15 -6.33 -2.93
CA ILE A 173 -12.22 -6.29 -1.80
C ILE A 173 -10.81 -6.58 -2.27
N LEU A 174 -9.84 -5.79 -1.82
CA LEU A 174 -8.42 -6.05 -1.92
C LEU A 174 -7.85 -6.33 -0.53
N ILE A 175 -7.06 -7.40 -0.46
CA ILE A 175 -6.12 -7.67 0.64
C ILE A 175 -4.72 -7.40 0.12
N ASN A 176 -4.12 -6.27 0.50
CA ASN A 176 -2.71 -6.00 0.22
C ASN A 176 -1.86 -6.50 1.39
N ILE A 177 -1.03 -7.51 1.16
CA ILE A 177 -0.15 -8.09 2.16
C ILE A 177 1.29 -7.71 1.84
N ASN A 178 1.96 -7.06 2.77
CA ASN A 178 3.35 -6.66 2.63
C ASN A 178 4.18 -7.10 3.83
N LYS A 179 5.50 -7.24 3.62
CA LYS A 179 6.48 -7.66 4.62
C LYS A 179 7.75 -6.83 4.45
N ASN A 180 8.41 -6.51 5.54
CA ASN A 180 9.70 -5.81 5.52
C ASN A 180 10.87 -6.76 5.84
N ASN A 181 12.11 -6.26 5.72
CA ASN A 181 13.32 -7.04 5.98
C ASN A 181 13.44 -7.56 7.43
N SER A 182 12.70 -7.00 8.37
CA SER A 182 12.67 -7.46 9.77
C SER A 182 11.65 -8.59 9.99
N GLY A 183 10.91 -9.00 8.97
CA GLY A 183 9.86 -10.03 9.07
C GLY A 183 8.55 -9.52 9.69
N ASN A 184 8.38 -8.20 9.84
CA ASN A 184 7.08 -7.63 10.20
C ASN A 184 6.16 -7.65 8.98
N TYR A 185 4.87 -7.81 9.21
CA TYR A 185 3.84 -7.80 8.17
C TYR A 185 2.91 -6.61 8.35
N ILE A 186 2.36 -6.15 7.24
CA ILE A 186 1.25 -5.21 7.24
C ILE A 186 0.20 -5.65 6.23
N PHE A 187 -1.06 -5.62 6.66
CA PHE A 187 -2.22 -6.01 5.86
C PHE A 187 -3.08 -4.77 5.69
N THR A 188 -3.33 -4.39 4.45
CA THR A 188 -4.23 -3.28 4.11
C THR A 188 -5.45 -3.84 3.41
N ILE A 189 -6.63 -3.58 3.98
CA ILE A 189 -7.91 -4.01 3.44
C ILE A 189 -8.59 -2.83 2.80
N VAL A 190 -8.91 -2.94 1.52
CA VAL A 190 -9.61 -1.91 0.75
C VAL A 190 -10.88 -2.49 0.17
N GLU A 191 -11.98 -1.77 0.33
CA GLU A 191 -13.28 -2.11 -0.26
C GLU A 191 -13.56 -1.13 -1.41
N LYS A 192 -13.99 -1.64 -2.56
CA LYS A 192 -14.41 -0.88 -3.74
C LYS A 192 -15.95 -0.92 -3.83
N TYR A 193 -16.56 0.21 -4.17
CA TYR A 193 -18.01 0.37 -4.30
C TYR A 193 -18.48 0.31 -5.76
#